data_AF-A0A941CAN9-F1
#
_entry.id   AF-A0A941CAN9-F1
#
_cell.length_a   1.000
_cell.length_b   1.000
_cell.length_c   1.000
_cell.angle_alpha   90.00
_cell.angle_beta   90.00
_cell.angle_gamma   90.00
#
_symmetry.space_group_name_H-M   'P 1'
#
loop_
_entity.id
_entity.type
_entity.pdbx_description
1 polymer ?
#
loop_
_entity_poly.entity_id
_entity_poly.type
_entity_poly.pdbx_seq_one_letter_code
_entity_poly.pdbx_strand_id
1 'polypeptide(L)'
;MKKEQCPICYSNLEVKEFAPCDDCGGLEEEINHFKDGIHKYTVYEIYDGLELQLCNFCDVDFGSYKSEYLGLLGNRRIGYENFKFISSVENPSIQKTKYCPECNKSIKFLTFLRDLRAKEKRG
;
A
#
# COMPACT_ATOMS: atom_id res chain seq x y z
N MET A 1 -11.55 -21.95 11.71
CA MET A 1 -11.24 -20.71 10.96
C MET A 1 -9.79 -20.78 10.50
N LYS A 2 -9.51 -20.70 9.19
CA LYS A 2 -8.14 -20.48 8.73
C LYS A 2 -7.71 -19.09 9.21
N LYS A 3 -6.70 -19.01 10.07
CA LYS A 3 -6.07 -17.72 10.38
C LYS A 3 -5.51 -17.21 9.06
N GLU A 4 -5.94 -16.04 8.61
CA GLU A 4 -5.33 -15.44 7.42
C GLU A 4 -3.92 -14.99 7.77
N GLN A 5 -2.96 -15.43 6.95
CA GLN A 5 -1.55 -15.19 7.15
C GLN A 5 -1.06 -14.08 6.22
N CYS A 6 -0.05 -13.33 6.66
CA CYS A 6 0.64 -12.35 5.84
C CYS A 6 1.21 -13.02 4.58
N PRO A 7 0.96 -12.49 3.37
CA PRO A 7 1.47 -13.07 2.13
C PRO A 7 2.99 -12.90 1.95
N ILE A 8 3.63 -12.08 2.80
CA ILE A 8 5.06 -11.79 2.74
C ILE A 8 5.85 -12.60 3.78
N CYS A 9 5.42 -12.57 5.05
CA CYS A 9 6.16 -13.19 6.16
C CYS A 9 5.41 -14.35 6.84
N TYR A 10 4.19 -14.68 6.41
CA TYR A 10 3.36 -15.78 6.92
C TYR A 10 2.94 -15.69 8.40
N SER A 11 3.22 -14.58 9.07
CA SER A 11 2.68 -14.29 10.41
C SER A 11 1.16 -14.16 10.39
N ASN A 12 0.53 -14.28 11.57
CA ASN A 12 -0.91 -14.09 11.68
C ASN A 12 -1.26 -12.61 11.50
N LEU A 13 -2.33 -12.34 10.75
CA LEU A 13 -2.87 -11.00 10.60
C LEU A 13 -3.78 -10.63 11.77
N GLU A 14 -3.78 -9.35 12.14
CA GLU A 14 -4.74 -8.75 13.05
C GLU A 14 -5.71 -7.85 12.30
N VAL A 15 -6.83 -7.49 12.94
CA VAL A 15 -7.77 -6.49 12.41
C VAL A 15 -7.48 -5.17 13.09
N LYS A 16 -7.19 -4.13 12.30
CA LYS A 16 -6.86 -2.80 12.79
C LYS A 16 -7.66 -1.74 12.03
N GLU A 17 -7.96 -0.63 12.70
CA GLU A 17 -8.41 0.58 12.01
C GLU A 17 -7.29 1.13 11.13
N PHE A 18 -7.67 1.62 9.96
CA PHE A 18 -6.76 2.04 8.92
C PHE A 18 -7.35 3.26 8.23
N ALA A 19 -6.56 4.34 8.17
CA ALA A 19 -6.85 5.47 7.32
C ALA A 19 -6.84 5.03 5.84
N PRO A 20 -7.47 5.79 4.93
CA PRO A 20 -7.69 5.35 3.55
C PRO A 20 -6.42 5.08 2.72
N CYS A 21 -5.23 5.52 3.12
CA CYS A 21 -4.01 5.21 2.38
C CYS A 21 -3.58 3.77 2.64
N ASP A 22 -3.51 2.92 1.61
CA ASP A 22 -3.16 1.49 1.71
C ASP A 22 -1.76 1.26 2.28
N ASP A 23 -0.87 2.25 2.13
CA ASP A 23 0.55 2.17 2.49
C ASP A 23 0.84 2.63 3.94
N CYS A 24 0.43 3.84 4.31
CA CYS A 24 0.71 4.44 5.62
C CYS A 24 -0.46 4.37 6.61
N GLY A 25 -1.68 4.04 6.17
CA GLY A 25 -2.90 4.31 6.93
C GLY A 25 -3.04 3.59 8.28
N GLY A 26 -2.16 2.65 8.60
CA GLY A 26 -2.14 1.93 9.88
C GLY A 26 -1.35 2.62 10.98
N LEU A 27 -0.65 3.71 10.65
CA LEU A 27 0.04 4.53 11.63
C LEU A 27 -0.99 5.38 12.38
N GLU A 28 -0.81 5.52 13.70
CA GLU A 28 -1.73 6.28 14.55
C GLU A 28 -1.81 7.76 14.13
N GLU A 29 -0.66 8.33 13.75
CA GLU A 29 -0.57 9.68 13.20
C GLU A 29 -1.42 9.87 11.94
N GLU A 30 -1.39 8.91 11.02
CA GLU A 30 -2.16 8.97 9.76
C GLU A 30 -3.67 8.87 9.99
N ILE A 31 -4.10 8.16 11.04
CA ILE A 31 -5.50 8.13 11.47
C ILE A 31 -5.92 9.51 11.99
N ASN A 32 -5.07 10.20 12.74
CA ASN A 32 -5.35 11.54 13.23
C ASN A 32 -5.36 12.55 12.07
N HIS A 33 -4.38 12.48 11.17
CA HIS A 33 -4.35 13.32 9.97
C HIS A 33 -5.58 13.15 9.09
N PHE A 34 -6.11 11.93 8.97
CA PHE A 34 -7.38 11.70 8.30
C PHE A 34 -8.55 12.44 8.99
N LYS A 35 -8.65 12.33 10.32
CA LYS A 35 -9.70 13.00 11.10
C LYS A 35 -9.62 14.54 10.99
N ASP A 36 -8.41 15.05 10.87
CA ASP A 36 -8.15 16.48 10.71
C ASP A 36 -8.28 16.97 9.25
N GLY A 37 -8.55 16.07 8.30
CA GLY A 37 -8.76 16.41 6.89
C GLY A 37 -7.48 16.87 6.16
N ILE A 38 -6.30 16.43 6.62
CA ILE A 38 -5.00 16.90 6.11
C ILE A 38 -4.69 16.32 4.72
N HIS A 39 -5.11 15.09 4.46
CA HIS A 39 -4.72 14.35 3.27
C HIS A 39 -5.84 14.25 2.23
N LYS A 40 -5.43 14.22 0.96
CA LYS A 40 -6.27 13.77 -0.16
C LYS A 40 -5.87 12.36 -0.56
N TYR A 41 -6.81 11.59 -1.10
CA TYR A 41 -6.57 10.19 -1.47
C TYR A 41 -6.93 9.96 -2.94
N THR A 42 -6.10 9.17 -3.60
CA THR A 42 -6.21 8.87 -5.03
C THR A 42 -5.95 7.39 -5.25
N VAL A 43 -6.72 6.77 -6.15
CA VAL A 43 -6.47 5.42 -6.64
C VAL A 43 -5.60 5.51 -7.87
N TYR A 44 -4.47 4.81 -7.82
CA TYR A 44 -3.53 4.67 -8.92
C TYR A 44 -3.43 3.21 -9.35
N GLU A 45 -3.35 3.00 -10.66
CA GLU A 45 -2.75 1.79 -11.22
C GLU A 45 -1.23 2.01 -11.22
N ILE A 46 -0.51 1.15 -10.49
CA ILE A 46 0.92 1.18 -10.29
C ILE A 46 1.48 -0.16 -10.79
N TYR A 47 2.19 -0.13 -11.91
CA TYR A 47 2.87 -1.30 -12.47
C TYR A 47 1.95 -2.43 -12.95
N ASP A 48 1.70 -2.47 -14.27
CA ASP A 48 1.04 -3.59 -14.97
C ASP A 48 -0.28 -4.02 -14.33
N GLY A 49 -1.21 -3.08 -14.14
CA GLY A 49 -2.57 -3.35 -13.66
C GLY A 49 -2.74 -3.56 -12.15
N LEU A 50 -1.69 -3.42 -11.33
CA LEU A 50 -1.84 -3.47 -9.86
C LEU A 50 -2.31 -2.12 -9.33
N GLU A 51 -3.18 -2.10 -8.32
CA GLU A 51 -3.78 -0.87 -7.82
C GLU A 51 -3.48 -0.60 -6.35
N LEU A 52 -3.25 0.67 -6.01
CA LEU A 52 -3.20 1.16 -4.63
C LEU A 52 -3.97 2.48 -4.50
N GLN A 53 -4.62 2.64 -3.35
CA GLN A 53 -5.14 3.92 -2.89
C GLN A 53 -4.09 4.58 -2.00
N LEU A 54 -3.58 5.73 -2.41
CA LEU A 54 -2.51 6.44 -1.69
C LEU A 54 -2.98 7.83 -1.26
N CYS A 55 -2.45 8.31 -0.13
CA CYS A 55 -2.55 9.73 0.19
C CYS A 55 -1.59 10.54 -0.69
N ASN A 56 -1.83 11.85 -0.77
CA ASN A 56 -1.03 12.82 -1.51
C ASN A 56 0.42 13.01 -0.99
N PHE A 57 0.80 12.32 0.09
CA PHE A 57 2.18 12.25 0.57
C PHE A 57 2.84 10.95 0.12
N CYS A 58 2.16 9.82 0.33
CA CYS A 58 2.65 8.51 -0.11
C CYS A 58 2.80 8.40 -1.63
N ASP A 59 1.96 9.07 -2.42
CA ASP A 59 2.14 9.07 -3.88
C ASP A 59 3.42 9.78 -4.32
N VAL A 60 3.83 10.86 -3.63
CA VAL A 60 5.13 11.54 -3.83
C VAL A 60 6.29 10.69 -3.34
N ASP A 61 6.16 10.11 -2.15
CA ASP A 61 7.26 9.37 -1.51
C ASP A 61 7.41 7.93 -2.02
N PHE A 62 6.48 7.42 -2.83
CA PHE A 62 6.53 6.03 -3.30
C PHE A 62 7.83 5.69 -4.04
N GLY A 63 8.39 6.66 -4.78
CA GLY A 63 9.67 6.51 -5.47
C GLY A 63 10.87 6.25 -4.55
N SER A 64 10.75 6.57 -3.27
CA SER A 64 11.78 6.34 -2.24
C SER A 64 11.95 4.86 -1.89
N TYR A 65 10.96 4.00 -2.21
CA TYR A 65 11.04 2.57 -1.95
C TYR A 65 12.25 1.92 -2.65
N LYS A 66 13.02 1.15 -1.88
CA LYS A 66 14.17 0.40 -2.38
C LYS A 66 13.75 -0.68 -3.38
N SER A 67 14.51 -0.82 -4.46
CA SER A 67 14.29 -1.81 -5.51
C SER A 67 14.17 -3.22 -4.93
N GLU A 68 15.06 -3.57 -3.98
CA GLU A 68 15.09 -4.88 -3.33
C GLU A 68 13.85 -5.12 -2.47
N TYR A 69 13.33 -4.06 -1.84
CA TYR A 69 12.08 -4.16 -1.09
C TYR A 69 10.90 -4.45 -2.02
N LEU A 70 10.82 -3.77 -3.16
CA LEU A 70 9.79 -4.01 -4.17
C LEU A 70 10.00 -5.32 -4.96
N GLY A 71 11.20 -5.90 -4.86
CA GLY A 71 11.63 -7.08 -5.63
C GLY A 71 11.90 -6.80 -7.10
N LEU A 72 12.23 -5.55 -7.43
CA LEU A 72 12.65 -5.14 -8.76
C LEU A 72 14.10 -5.55 -8.98
N LEU A 73 14.40 -6.05 -10.18
CA LEU A 73 15.77 -6.35 -10.59
C LEU A 73 16.55 -5.07 -10.90
N GLY A 74 17.80 -5.00 -10.42
CA GLY A 74 18.70 -3.86 -10.58
C GLY A 74 18.30 -2.65 -9.73
N ASN A 75 18.81 -1.47 -10.09
CA ASN A 75 18.50 -0.21 -9.41
C ASN A 75 17.20 0.46 -9.89
N ARG A 76 16.26 -0.31 -10.47
CA ARG A 76 14.99 0.22 -10.97
C ARG A 76 14.11 0.69 -9.82
N ARG A 77 13.43 1.81 -10.00
CA ARG A 77 12.48 2.37 -9.04
C ARG A 77 11.10 2.45 -9.66
N ILE A 78 10.07 2.52 -8.84
CA ILE A 78 8.72 2.87 -9.29
C ILE A 78 8.56 4.36 -9.09
N GLY A 79 8.69 5.13 -10.16
CA GLY A 79 8.42 6.56 -10.15
C GLY A 79 7.02 6.89 -10.64
N TYR A 80 6.69 8.17 -10.70
CA TYR A 80 5.40 8.66 -11.22
C TYR A 80 5.13 8.24 -12.67
N GLU A 81 6.16 7.96 -13.47
CA GLU A 81 6.01 7.42 -14.82
C GLU A 81 5.34 6.04 -14.85
N ASN A 82 5.35 5.32 -13.73
CA ASN A 82 4.68 4.03 -13.57
C ASN A 82 3.27 4.15 -12.99
N PHE A 83 2.85 5.36 -12.63
CA PHE A 83 1.56 5.64 -12.04
C PHE A 83 0.60 6.09 -13.13
N LYS A 84 -0.58 5.48 -13.13
CA LYS A 84 -1.71 5.91 -13.92
C LYS A 84 -2.86 6.25 -12.99
N PHE A 85 -3.29 7.50 -13.04
CA PHE A 85 -4.45 7.96 -12.30
C PHE A 85 -5.69 7.17 -12.72
N ILE A 86 -6.42 6.63 -11.73
CA ILE A 86 -7.70 5.95 -11.95
C ILE A 86 -8.84 6.83 -11.46
N SER A 87 -8.81 7.27 -10.21
CA SER A 87 -9.84 8.14 -9.63
C SER A 87 -9.39 8.83 -8.34
N SER A 88 -10.03 9.95 -8.02
CA SER A 88 -9.96 10.57 -6.70
C SER A 88 -10.98 9.93 -5.76
N VAL A 89 -10.66 9.88 -4.46
CA VAL A 89 -11.56 9.34 -3.43
C VAL A 89 -12.34 10.49 -2.79
N GLU A 90 -13.60 10.66 -3.21
CA GLU A 90 -14.43 11.80 -2.79
C GLU A 90 -14.93 11.70 -1.34
N ASN A 91 -15.22 10.48 -0.86
CA ASN A 91 -15.74 10.23 0.49
C ASN A 91 -14.84 9.21 1.22
N PRO A 92 -13.59 9.57 1.54
CA PRO A 92 -12.68 8.68 2.20
C PRO A 92 -13.17 8.39 3.63
N SER A 93 -12.95 7.17 4.13
CA SER A 93 -13.37 6.75 5.47
C SER A 93 -12.33 5.84 6.12
N ILE A 94 -12.25 5.86 7.45
CA ILE A 94 -11.49 4.86 8.21
C ILE A 94 -12.17 3.51 8.02
N GLN A 95 -11.37 2.49 7.73
CA GLN A 95 -11.85 1.13 7.54
C GLN A 95 -11.12 0.18 8.49
N LYS A 96 -11.78 -0.95 8.81
CA LYS A 96 -11.10 -2.07 9.47
C LYS A 96 -10.51 -2.96 8.39
N THR A 97 -9.20 -3.14 8.41
CA THR A 97 -8.48 -4.00 7.47
C THR A 97 -7.64 -5.03 8.21
N LYS A 98 -7.18 -6.03 7.48
CA LYS A 98 -6.17 -6.95 8.00
C LYS A 98 -4.81 -6.32 7.90
N TYR A 99 -4.03 -6.49 8.95
CA TYR A 99 -2.77 -5.83 9.15
C TYR A 99 -1.74 -6.84 9.65
N CYS A 100 -0.51 -6.72 9.17
CA CYS A 100 0.60 -7.54 9.64
C CYS A 100 1.44 -6.73 10.64
N PRO A 101 1.51 -7.11 11.93
CA PRO A 101 2.34 -6.41 12.91
C PRO A 101 3.83 -6.54 12.60
N GLU A 102 4.26 -7.66 12.00
CA GLU A 102 5.67 -7.89 11.64
C GLU A 102 6.12 -7.08 10.42
N CYS A 103 5.24 -6.88 9.44
CA CYS A 103 5.56 -6.09 8.24
C CYS A 103 5.16 -4.62 8.36
N ASN A 104 4.39 -4.27 9.40
CA ASN A 104 3.87 -2.94 9.65
C ASN A 104 3.06 -2.35 8.46
N LYS A 105 2.26 -3.19 7.80
CA LYS A 105 1.50 -2.83 6.57
C LYS A 105 0.14 -3.51 6.49
N SER A 106 -0.77 -2.90 5.72
CA SER A 106 -2.08 -3.48 5.40
C SER A 106 -1.96 -4.71 4.51
N ILE A 107 -2.96 -5.58 4.57
CA ILE A 107 -3.04 -6.75 3.69
C ILE A 107 -3.11 -6.36 2.22
N LYS A 108 -3.71 -5.21 1.89
CA LYS A 108 -3.84 -4.73 0.51
C LYS A 108 -2.46 -4.34 -0.04
N PHE A 109 -1.68 -3.57 0.71
CA PHE A 109 -0.30 -3.24 0.33
C PHE A 109 0.60 -4.48 0.26
N LEU A 110 0.47 -5.40 1.21
CA LEU A 110 1.25 -6.64 1.22
C LEU A 110 0.89 -7.57 0.04
N THR A 111 -0.37 -7.56 -0.38
CA THR A 111 -0.84 -8.29 -1.55
C THR A 111 -0.28 -7.67 -2.83
N PHE A 112 -0.36 -6.34 -2.95
CA PHE A 112 0.31 -5.58 -4.01
C PHE A 112 1.80 -5.95 -4.11
N LEU A 113 2.51 -5.92 -2.96
CA LEU A 113 3.94 -6.22 -2.93
C LEU A 113 4.24 -7.67 -3.37
N ARG A 114 3.43 -8.64 -2.94
CA ARG A 114 3.55 -10.03 -3.38
C ARG A 114 3.38 -10.14 -4.89
N ASP A 115 2.35 -9.50 -5.44
CA ASP A 115 1.99 -9.62 -6.85
C ASP A 115 2.97 -8.89 -7.77
N LEU A 116 3.45 -7.72 -7.34
CA LEU A 116 4.56 -7.00 -7.98
C LEU A 116 5.80 -7.91 -8.09
N ARG A 117 6.23 -8.48 -6.96
CA ARG A 117 7.37 -9.41 -6.90
C ARG A 117 7.17 -10.65 -7.78
N ALA A 118 5.93 -11.11 -7.93
CA ALA A 118 5.60 -12.27 -8.77
C ALA A 118 5.64 -11.93 -10.27
N LYS A 119 5.19 -10.73 -10.66
CA LYS A 119 5.28 -10.23 -12.05
C LYS A 119 6.72 -10.05 -12.48
N GLU A 120 7.56 -9.47 -11.61
CA GLU A 120 8.99 -9.29 -11.90
C GLU A 120 9.76 -10.58 -12.16
N LYS A 121 9.37 -11.69 -11.52
CA LYS A 121 10.00 -13.00 -11.77
C LYS A 121 9.59 -13.63 -13.09
N ARG A 122 8.53 -13.13 -13.74
CA ARG A 122 8.00 -13.65 -15.01
C ARG A 122 8.42 -12.82 -16.22
N GLY A 123 8.87 -11.58 -16.00
CA GLY A 123 9.38 -10.67 -17.02
C GLY A 123 10.85 -10.86 -17.33
#